data_AF-A0AAD8ZU47-F1
#
_entry.id   AF-A0AAD8ZU47-F1
#
_cell.length_a   1.000
_cell.length_b   1.000
_cell.length_c   1.000
_cell.angle_alpha   90.00
_cell.angle_beta   90.00
_cell.angle_gamma   90.00
#
_symmetry.space_group_name_H-M   'P 1'
#
loop_
_entity.id
_entity.type
_entity.pdbx_description
1 polymer ?
#
loop_
_entity_poly.entity_id
_entity_poly.type
_entity_poly.pdbx_seq_one_letter_code
_entity_poly.pdbx_strand_id
1 'polypeptide(L)'
;MFEPVECLLFVQTQLNEVRRKTQQRIQEKEKKIQELKQAVNTLKRSAQTVVEESERIYTELICSIEKMRNEVKELIRAKERAELSRAEGLLDKLEQEIVDLKRRDTELEHLSHTEDPIHFLKKLLNASTQL
;
A
#
# COMPACT_ATOMS: atom_id res chain seq x y z
N MET A 1 24.98 -88.52 -21.06
CA MET A 1 25.76 -87.62 -20.19
C MET A 1 26.57 -86.75 -21.14
N PHE A 2 26.37 -85.44 -21.14
CA PHE A 2 27.12 -84.55 -22.05
C PHE A 2 28.62 -84.59 -21.73
N GLU A 3 29.48 -84.34 -22.72
CA GLU A 3 30.92 -84.29 -22.48
C GLU A 3 31.31 -83.06 -21.63
N PRO A 4 32.35 -83.15 -20.78
CA PRO A 4 32.76 -82.04 -19.92
C PRO A 4 32.99 -80.70 -20.64
N VAL A 5 33.42 -80.75 -21.90
CA VAL A 5 33.69 -79.57 -22.74
C VAL A 5 32.39 -78.87 -23.17
N GLU A 6 31.33 -79.62 -23.46
CA GLU A 6 30.01 -79.07 -23.84
C GLU A 6 29.35 -78.34 -22.67
N CYS A 7 29.50 -78.88 -21.46
CA CYS A 7 29.03 -78.23 -20.22
C CYS A 7 29.73 -76.89 -19.97
N LEU A 8 31.04 -76.82 -20.15
CA LEU A 8 31.81 -75.58 -19.97
C LEU A 8 31.37 -74.50 -20.97
N LEU A 9 31.20 -74.86 -22.24
CA LEU A 9 30.78 -73.93 -23.29
C LEU A 9 29.37 -73.38 -23.05
N PHE A 10 28.44 -74.22 -22.58
CA PHE A 10 27.11 -73.81 -22.21
C PHE A 10 27.11 -72.78 -21.07
N VAL A 11 27.87 -73.04 -19.99
CA VAL A 11 27.99 -72.12 -18.85
C VAL A 11 28.62 -70.79 -19.26
N GLN A 12 29.65 -70.82 -20.11
CA GLN A 12 30.30 -69.61 -20.66
C GLN A 12 29.29 -68.75 -21.45
N THR A 13 28.45 -69.39 -22.26
CA THR A 13 27.44 -68.71 -23.08
C THR A 13 26.38 -68.04 -22.19
N GLN A 14 25.88 -68.76 -21.19
CA GLN A 14 24.91 -68.20 -20.23
C GLN A 14 25.49 -67.03 -19.43
N LEU A 15 26.75 -67.12 -18.99
CA LEU A 15 27.42 -66.03 -18.30
C LEU A 15 27.50 -64.78 -19.18
N ASN A 16 27.87 -64.94 -20.45
CA ASN A 16 27.94 -63.83 -21.40
C ASN A 16 26.57 -63.19 -21.65
N GLU A 17 25.50 -63.98 -21.74
CA GLU A 17 24.14 -63.45 -21.85
C GLU A 17 23.72 -62.64 -20.62
N VAL A 18 23.97 -63.16 -19.41
CA VAL A 18 23.66 -62.47 -18.16
C VAL A 18 24.46 -61.17 -18.05
N ARG A 19 25.74 -61.20 -18.45
CA ARG A 19 26.60 -60.00 -18.49
C ARG A 19 26.04 -58.96 -19.45
N ARG A 20 25.66 -59.36 -20.68
CA ARG A 20 25.06 -58.45 -21.68
C ARG A 20 23.76 -57.81 -21.16
N LYS A 21 22.85 -58.63 -20.60
CA LYS A 21 21.58 -58.16 -20.00
C LYS A 21 21.83 -57.19 -18.84
N THR A 22 22.81 -57.47 -18.00
CA THR A 22 23.20 -56.59 -16.88
C THR A 22 23.72 -55.25 -17.39
N GLN A 23 24.59 -55.26 -18.39
CA GLN A 23 25.18 -54.04 -18.95
C GLN A 23 24.15 -53.16 -19.66
N GLN A 24 23.18 -53.77 -20.34
CA GLN A 24 22.04 -53.04 -20.92
C GLN A 24 21.18 -52.37 -19.85
N ARG A 25 20.88 -53.07 -18.74
CA ARG A 25 20.14 -52.49 -17.61
C ARG A 25 20.91 -51.34 -16.95
N ILE A 26 22.24 -51.42 -16.87
CA ILE A 26 23.07 -50.33 -16.35
C ILE A 26 22.90 -49.08 -17.21
N GLN A 27 23.07 -49.20 -18.54
CA GLN A 27 22.93 -48.09 -19.47
C GLN A 27 21.52 -47.45 -19.42
N GLU A 28 20.48 -48.27 -19.34
CA GLU A 28 19.11 -47.77 -19.17
C GLU A 28 18.93 -46.98 -17.86
N LYS A 29 19.54 -47.45 -16.77
CA LYS A 29 19.48 -46.76 -15.47
C LYS A 29 20.29 -45.47 -15.48
N GLU A 30 21.47 -45.44 -16.10
CA GLU A 30 22.28 -44.24 -16.28
C GLU A 30 21.53 -43.16 -17.09
N LYS A 31 20.89 -43.56 -18.20
CA LYS A 31 20.05 -42.66 -19.00
C LYS A 31 18.90 -42.09 -18.17
N LYS A 32 18.17 -42.94 -17.45
CA LYS A 32 17.07 -42.50 -16.55
C LYS A 32 17.55 -41.55 -15.46
N ILE A 33 18.74 -41.78 -14.90
CA ILE A 33 19.34 -40.88 -13.91
C ILE A 33 19.60 -39.50 -14.54
N GLN A 34 20.10 -39.45 -15.76
CA GLN A 34 20.35 -38.17 -16.46
C GLN A 34 19.05 -37.42 -16.76
N GLU A 35 18.02 -38.12 -17.25
CA GLU A 35 16.69 -37.56 -17.50
C GLU A 35 16.05 -37.02 -16.20
N LEU A 36 16.12 -37.79 -15.11
CA LEU A 36 15.61 -37.36 -13.80
C LEU A 36 16.35 -36.15 -13.26
N LYS A 37 17.68 -36.10 -13.38
CA LYS A 37 18.47 -34.92 -12.98
C LYS A 37 18.04 -33.66 -13.74
N GLN A 38 17.80 -33.79 -15.05
CA GLN A 38 17.30 -32.66 -15.86
C GLN A 38 15.90 -32.24 -15.41
N ALA A 39 14.97 -33.18 -15.23
CA ALA A 39 13.62 -32.89 -14.79
C ALA A 39 13.59 -32.18 -13.43
N VAL A 40 14.38 -32.65 -12.45
CA VAL A 40 14.51 -32.03 -11.12
C VAL A 40 15.05 -30.61 -11.23
N ASN A 41 16.07 -30.38 -12.05
CA ASN A 41 16.65 -29.05 -12.24
C ASN A 41 15.65 -28.08 -12.91
N THR A 42 14.90 -28.55 -13.89
CA THR A 42 13.85 -27.76 -14.55
C THR A 42 12.74 -27.40 -13.56
N LEU A 43 12.28 -28.37 -12.75
CA LEU A 43 11.27 -28.13 -11.72
C LEU A 43 11.77 -27.10 -10.69
N LYS A 44 13.01 -27.23 -10.22
CA LYS A 44 13.61 -26.28 -9.26
C LYS A 44 13.66 -24.86 -9.83
N ARG A 45 14.09 -24.71 -11.09
CA ARG A 45 14.13 -23.39 -11.76
C ARG A 45 12.73 -22.80 -11.93
N SER A 46 11.77 -23.61 -12.40
CA SER A 46 10.39 -23.16 -12.59
C SER A 46 9.76 -22.72 -11.28
N ALA A 47 9.95 -23.47 -10.19
CA ALA A 47 9.46 -23.08 -8.87
C ALA A 47 10.09 -21.75 -8.41
N GLN A 48 11.40 -21.59 -8.60
CA GLN A 48 12.10 -20.34 -8.25
C GLN A 48 11.57 -19.14 -9.04
N THR A 49 11.36 -19.29 -10.35
CA THR A 49 10.80 -18.23 -11.20
C THR A 49 9.40 -17.80 -10.74
N VAL A 50 8.54 -18.77 -10.38
CA VAL A 50 7.20 -18.45 -9.88
C VAL A 50 7.27 -17.71 -8.54
N VAL A 51 8.18 -18.09 -7.65
CA VAL A 51 8.40 -17.37 -6.38
C VAL A 51 8.86 -15.94 -6.64
N GLU A 52 9.89 -15.75 -7.46
CA GLU A 52 10.44 -14.42 -7.77
C GLU A 52 9.40 -13.49 -8.40
N GLU A 53 8.59 -14.01 -9.33
CA GLU A 53 7.51 -13.24 -9.95
C GLU A 53 6.41 -12.88 -8.93
N SER A 54 6.07 -13.80 -8.03
CA SER A 54 5.09 -13.52 -6.98
C SER A 54 5.58 -12.43 -6.01
N GLU A 55 6.85 -12.48 -5.59
CA GLU A 55 7.47 -11.47 -4.73
C GLU A 55 7.50 -10.09 -5.41
N ARG A 56 7.79 -10.05 -6.71
CA ARG A 56 7.74 -8.82 -7.51
C ARG A 56 6.34 -8.21 -7.49
N ILE A 57 5.32 -9.02 -7.77
CA ILE A 57 3.91 -8.58 -7.77
C ILE A 57 3.50 -8.07 -6.38
N TYR A 58 3.83 -8.80 -5.31
CA TYR A 58 3.51 -8.34 -3.95
C TYR A 58 4.21 -7.04 -3.58
N THR A 59 5.48 -6.87 -3.99
CA THR A 59 6.22 -5.62 -3.78
C THR A 59 5.54 -4.44 -4.48
N GLU A 60 5.13 -4.60 -5.74
CA GLU A 60 4.43 -3.56 -6.50
C GLU A 60 3.07 -3.19 -5.85
N LEU A 61 2.34 -4.19 -5.34
CA LEU A 61 1.08 -3.98 -4.63
C LEU A 61 1.27 -3.22 -3.31
N ILE A 62 2.26 -3.61 -2.50
CA ILE A 62 2.57 -2.93 -1.24
C ILE A 62 2.90 -1.46 -1.50
N CYS A 63 3.80 -1.17 -2.45
CA CYS A 63 4.15 0.19 -2.83
C CYS A 63 2.92 1.01 -3.25
N SER A 64 2.02 0.40 -4.02
CA SER A 64 0.79 1.07 -4.48
C SER A 64 -0.15 1.41 -3.32
N ILE A 65 -0.33 0.49 -2.38
CA ILE A 65 -1.16 0.68 -1.19
C ILE A 65 -0.57 1.77 -0.28
N GLU A 66 0.75 1.77 -0.07
CA GLU A 66 1.43 2.80 0.73
C GLU A 66 1.29 4.19 0.12
N LYS A 67 1.43 4.30 -1.21
CA LYS A 67 1.21 5.55 -1.93
C LYS A 67 -0.22 6.07 -1.74
N MET A 68 -1.20 5.20 -1.99
CA MET A 68 -2.63 5.55 -1.81
C MET A 68 -2.94 5.96 -0.36
N ARG A 69 -2.38 5.25 0.63
CA ARG A 69 -2.51 5.60 2.05
C ARG A 69 -2.00 7.02 2.33
N ASN A 70 -0.84 7.38 1.79
CA ASN A 70 -0.26 8.70 1.97
C ASN A 70 -1.10 9.79 1.30
N GLU A 71 -1.58 9.55 0.07
CA GLU A 71 -2.46 10.48 -0.64
C GLU A 71 -3.75 10.77 0.14
N VAL A 72 -4.41 9.73 0.65
CA VAL A 72 -5.62 9.88 1.46
C VAL A 72 -5.34 10.65 2.75
N LYS A 73 -4.22 10.35 3.42
CA LYS A 73 -3.80 11.08 4.63
C LYS A 73 -3.61 12.57 4.34
N GLU A 74 -2.91 12.92 3.27
CA GLU A 74 -2.67 14.32 2.92
C GLU A 74 -3.96 15.05 2.52
N LEU A 75 -4.87 14.38 1.81
CA LEU A 75 -6.20 14.93 1.50
C LEU A 75 -7.00 15.25 2.76
N ILE A 76 -7.02 14.35 3.75
CA ILE A 76 -7.70 14.57 5.03
C ILE A 76 -7.09 15.79 5.74
N ARG A 77 -5.76 15.87 5.82
CA ARG A 77 -5.07 16.99 6.48
C ARG A 77 -5.26 18.31 5.76
N ALA A 78 -5.30 18.31 4.43
CA ALA A 78 -5.58 19.50 3.65
C ALA A 78 -7.01 20.00 3.92
N LYS A 79 -7.99 19.09 3.95
CA LYS A 79 -9.38 19.43 4.26
C LYS A 79 -9.53 19.96 5.69
N GLU A 80 -8.91 19.29 6.67
CA GLU A 80 -8.88 19.75 8.06
C GLU A 80 -8.35 21.18 8.18
N ARG A 81 -7.20 21.48 7.57
CA ARG A 81 -6.62 22.84 7.59
C ARG A 81 -7.53 23.88 6.95
N ALA A 82 -8.15 23.54 5.81
CA ALA A 82 -9.05 24.46 5.11
C ALA A 82 -10.30 24.79 5.95
N GLU A 83 -10.90 23.78 6.58
CA GLU A 83 -12.07 23.96 7.44
C GLU A 83 -11.74 24.71 8.73
N LEU A 84 -10.58 24.42 9.34
CA LEU A 84 -10.10 25.16 10.52
C LEU A 84 -9.87 26.63 10.19
N SER A 85 -9.14 26.92 9.11
CA SER A 85 -8.90 28.30 8.66
C SER A 85 -10.19 29.06 8.38
N ARG A 86 -11.20 28.39 7.80
CA ARG A 86 -12.54 28.96 7.60
C ARG A 86 -13.25 29.25 8.92
N ALA A 87 -13.17 28.34 9.88
CA ALA A 87 -13.80 28.51 11.19
C ALA A 87 -13.12 29.63 12.00
N GLU A 88 -11.79 29.68 12.02
CA GLU A 88 -10.99 30.75 12.65
C GLU A 88 -11.36 32.12 12.06
N GLY A 89 -11.42 32.24 10.73
CA GLY A 89 -11.83 33.51 10.11
C GLY A 89 -13.29 33.92 10.38
N LEU A 90 -14.17 32.99 10.73
CA LEU A 90 -15.52 33.32 11.20
C LEU A 90 -15.52 33.76 12.67
N LEU A 91 -14.70 33.12 13.51
CA LEU A 91 -14.52 33.51 14.91
C LEU A 91 -13.97 34.94 14.98
N ASP A 92 -12.91 35.26 14.24
CA ASP A 92 -12.31 36.60 14.21
C ASP A 92 -13.33 37.68 13.82
N LYS A 93 -14.20 37.39 12.85
CA LYS A 93 -15.27 38.30 12.43
C LYS A 93 -16.28 38.55 13.55
N LEU A 94 -16.71 37.49 14.23
CA LEU A 94 -17.66 37.61 15.34
C LEU A 94 -17.04 38.33 16.53
N GLU A 95 -15.77 38.09 16.84
CA GLU A 95 -15.04 38.80 17.89
C GLU A 95 -14.96 40.30 17.58
N GLN A 96 -14.64 40.66 16.33
CA GLN A 96 -14.63 42.06 15.90
C GLN A 96 -16.02 42.70 15.96
N GLU A 97 -17.06 41.99 15.52
CA GLU A 97 -18.44 42.46 15.59
C GLU A 97 -18.88 42.72 17.04
N ILE A 98 -18.50 41.83 17.98
CA ILE A 98 -18.74 42.04 19.41
C ILE A 98 -18.03 43.28 19.93
N VAL A 99 -16.77 43.52 19.54
CA VAL A 99 -16.03 44.73 19.94
C VAL A 99 -16.75 45.98 19.41
N ASP A 100 -17.15 45.98 18.15
CA ASP A 100 -17.85 47.10 17.52
C ASP A 100 -19.25 47.33 18.12
N LEU A 101 -19.96 46.27 18.51
CA LEU A 101 -21.23 46.34 19.23
C LEU A 101 -21.05 46.89 20.64
N LYS A 102 -20.06 46.42 21.41
CA LYS A 102 -19.75 46.94 22.75
C LYS A 102 -19.39 48.43 22.73
N ARG A 103 -18.62 48.88 21.73
CA ARG A 103 -18.31 50.30 21.54
C ARG A 103 -19.60 51.11 21.30
N ARG A 104 -20.45 50.66 20.38
CA ARG A 104 -21.73 51.31 20.07
C ARG A 104 -22.67 51.36 21.27
N ASP A 105 -22.73 50.27 22.03
CA ASP A 105 -23.53 50.20 23.27
C ASP A 105 -23.07 51.25 24.29
N THR A 106 -21.76 51.38 24.50
CA THR A 106 -21.19 52.41 25.39
C THR A 106 -21.50 53.84 24.89
N GLU A 107 -21.43 54.07 23.58
CA GLU A 107 -21.79 55.36 22.97
C GLU A 107 -23.28 55.70 23.18
N LEU A 108 -24.17 54.71 23.04
CA LEU A 108 -25.61 54.86 23.28
C LEU A 108 -25.91 55.08 24.77
N GLU A 109 -25.20 54.41 25.68
CA GLU A 109 -25.32 54.65 27.11
C GLU A 109 -24.87 56.08 27.47
N HIS A 110 -23.77 56.58 26.93
CA HIS A 110 -23.39 57.99 27.12
C HIS A 110 -24.42 58.97 26.56
N LEU A 111 -25.07 58.62 25.45
CA LEU A 111 -26.14 59.43 24.87
C LEU A 111 -27.38 59.51 25.75
N SER A 112 -27.80 58.40 26.35
CA SER A 112 -29.01 58.35 27.20
C SER A 112 -28.89 59.24 28.44
N HIS A 113 -27.67 59.47 28.93
CA HIS A 113 -27.37 60.37 30.05
C HIS A 113 -27.16 61.84 29.65
N THR A 114 -27.36 62.21 28.37
CA THR A 114 -27.22 63.61 27.94
C THR A 114 -28.46 64.42 28.34
N GLU A 115 -28.27 65.40 29.24
CA GLU A 115 -29.37 66.23 29.77
C GLU A 115 -29.88 67.33 28.82
N ASP A 116 -29.09 67.75 27.82
CA ASP A 116 -29.50 68.75 26.82
C ASP A 116 -30.32 68.11 25.68
N PRO A 117 -31.63 68.43 25.55
CA PRO A 117 -32.51 67.81 24.56
C PRO A 117 -32.11 68.10 23.10
N ILE A 118 -31.54 69.28 22.80
CA ILE A 118 -31.14 69.65 21.44
C ILE A 118 -29.90 68.86 21.04
N HIS A 119 -28.93 68.77 21.95
CA HIS A 119 -27.70 68.02 21.73
C HIS A 119 -27.95 66.51 21.66
N PHE A 120 -28.89 65.98 22.47
CA PHE A 120 -29.37 64.60 22.39
C PHE A 120 -29.93 64.28 21.00
N LEU A 121 -30.88 65.09 20.49
CA LEU A 121 -31.50 64.88 19.18
C LEU A 121 -30.47 64.91 18.03
N LYS A 122 -29.50 65.82 18.09
CA LYS A 122 -28.44 65.93 17.08
C LYS A 122 -27.55 64.70 17.05
N LYS A 123 -27.15 64.17 18.21
CA LYS A 123 -26.31 62.98 18.27
C LYS A 123 -27.08 61.68 17.97
N LEU A 124 -28.34 61.57 18.38
CA LEU A 124 -29.23 60.45 18.04
C LEU A 124 -29.38 60.31 16.52
N LEU A 125 -29.60 61.44 15.82
CA LEU A 125 -29.70 61.46 14.36
C LEU A 125 -28.43 60.93 13.68
N ASN A 126 -27.24 61.31 14.19
CA ASN A 126 -25.97 60.83 13.65
C ASN A 126 -25.74 59.32 13.91
N ALA A 127 -26.12 58.83 15.09
CA ALA A 127 -26.03 57.40 15.42
C ALA A 127 -26.94 56.54 14.53
N SER A 128 -28.12 57.06 14.15
CA SER A 128 -29.07 56.36 13.26
C SER A 128 -28.63 56.27 11.78
N THR A 129 -27.65 57.06 11.36
CA THR A 129 -27.15 57.08 9.96
C THR A 129 -25.99 56.12 9.66
N GLN A 130 -25.50 55.37 10.65
CA GLN A 130 -24.45 54.35 10.48
C GLN A 130 -24.98 52.91 10.40
N LEU A 131 -26.28 52.76 10.11
CA LEU A 131 -26.99 51.48 9.89
C LEU A 131 -26.77 50.91 8.49
#